data_AF-A0A0F4Q079-F1
#
_entry.id   AF-A0A0F4Q079-F1
#
_cell.length_a   1.000
_cell.length_b   1.000
_cell.length_c   1.000
_cell.angle_alpha   90.00
_cell.angle_beta   90.00
_cell.angle_gamma   90.00
#
_symmetry.space_group_name_H-M   'P 1'
#
loop_
_entity.id
_entity.type
_entity.pdbx_description
1 polymer ?
#
loop_
_entity_poly.entity_id
_entity_poly.type
_entity_poly.pdbx_seq_one_letter_code
_entity_poly.pdbx_strand_id
1 'polypeptide(L)'
;MASSTPAECSALCKNKNFLQTLHLARNQVGIMIRMANEPLTYDSDRAGRMLGTVLREKPDGTFEYGRVSTDVLYGKEVIANGFTGAHQEIKHAAAILIGVAPDWRGGRVRRAEQTYTRLAEKLDCPIFIMGSGSGAIRKLWVADEDSMVEFLWKK
;
A
#
# COMPACT_ATOMS: atom_id res chain seq x y z
N MET A 1 4.03 -26.71 -2.37
CA MET A 1 4.63 -26.17 -1.12
C MET A 1 3.72 -25.06 -0.64
N ALA A 2 3.20 -25.18 0.58
CA ALA A 2 2.22 -24.24 1.13
C ALA A 2 2.88 -22.88 1.36
N SER A 3 2.46 -21.86 0.62
CA SER A 3 2.78 -20.47 0.93
C SER A 3 2.00 -20.10 2.19
N SER A 4 2.69 -20.09 3.34
CA SER A 4 2.14 -19.55 4.58
C SER A 4 1.79 -18.08 4.32
N THR A 5 0.50 -17.83 4.10
CA THR A 5 -0.04 -16.47 4.16
C THR A 5 0.02 -16.09 5.64
N PRO A 6 0.59 -14.93 6.01
CA PRO A 6 0.58 -14.48 7.39
C PRO A 6 -0.85 -14.50 7.96
N ALA A 7 -1.03 -14.89 9.23
CA ALA A 7 -2.34 -15.28 9.77
C ALA A 7 -3.40 -14.16 9.62
N GLU A 8 -3.01 -12.91 9.80
CA GLU A 8 -3.88 -11.73 9.66
C GLU A 8 -4.20 -11.37 8.21
N CYS A 9 -3.22 -11.43 7.29
CA CYS A 9 -3.57 -11.39 5.86
C CYS A 9 -4.47 -12.56 5.49
N SER A 10 -4.33 -13.74 6.07
CA SER A 10 -5.20 -14.87 5.69
C SER A 10 -6.70 -14.58 5.90
N ALA A 11 -7.07 -13.72 6.86
CA ALA A 11 -8.44 -13.28 7.09
C ALA A 11 -8.86 -12.15 6.13
N LEU A 12 -8.09 -11.06 6.06
CA LEU A 12 -8.38 -9.93 5.18
C LEU A 12 -8.36 -10.33 3.70
N CYS A 13 -7.37 -11.14 3.33
CA CYS A 13 -7.14 -11.63 1.99
C CYS A 13 -8.20 -12.69 1.55
N LYS A 14 -9.12 -13.11 2.44
CA LYS A 14 -10.35 -13.88 2.11
C LYS A 14 -11.61 -13.01 2.06
N ASN A 15 -11.57 -11.77 2.55
CA ASN A 15 -12.71 -10.86 2.57
C ASN A 15 -12.90 -10.18 1.20
N LYS A 16 -14.00 -10.48 0.50
CA LYS A 16 -14.28 -9.94 -0.84
C LYS A 16 -14.37 -8.42 -0.88
N ASN A 17 -14.94 -7.79 0.15
CA ASN A 17 -15.08 -6.33 0.23
C ASN A 17 -13.69 -5.69 0.36
N PHE A 18 -12.84 -6.24 1.22
CA PHE A 18 -11.46 -5.80 1.36
C PHE A 18 -10.70 -5.90 0.03
N LEU A 19 -10.80 -7.05 -0.65
CA LEU A 19 -10.13 -7.27 -1.93
C LEU A 19 -10.60 -6.28 -3.02
N GLN A 20 -11.90 -5.97 -3.08
CA GLN A 20 -12.43 -4.96 -3.99
C GLN A 20 -11.85 -3.57 -3.69
N THR A 21 -11.86 -3.14 -2.42
CA THR A 21 -11.29 -1.86 -2.01
C THR A 21 -9.78 -1.80 -2.26
N LEU A 22 -9.06 -2.90 -2.00
CA LEU A 22 -7.64 -3.03 -2.32
C LEU A 22 -7.37 -2.85 -3.81
N HIS A 23 -8.20 -3.43 -4.69
CA HIS A 23 -8.06 -3.22 -6.14
C HIS A 23 -8.29 -1.77 -6.57
N LEU A 24 -9.31 -1.11 -6.01
CA LEU A 24 -9.57 0.31 -6.27
C LEU A 24 -8.40 1.19 -5.80
N ALA A 25 -7.91 0.94 -4.58
CA ALA A 25 -6.76 1.63 -4.00
C ALA A 25 -5.50 1.43 -4.86
N ARG A 26 -5.24 0.20 -5.34
CA ARG A 26 -4.12 -0.12 -6.23
C ARG A 26 -4.18 0.63 -7.55
N ASN A 27 -5.36 0.72 -8.17
CA ASN A 27 -5.53 1.48 -9.39
C ASN A 27 -5.23 2.96 -9.15
N GLN A 28 -5.76 3.54 -8.08
CA GLN A 28 -5.55 4.95 -7.76
C GLN A 28 -4.08 5.25 -7.44
N VAL A 29 -3.43 4.44 -6.59
CA VAL A 29 -2.00 4.57 -6.28
C VAL A 29 -1.15 4.41 -7.53
N GLY A 30 -1.42 3.40 -8.36
CA GLY A 30 -0.70 3.16 -9.60
C GLY A 30 -0.80 4.32 -10.59
N ILE A 31 -2.01 4.87 -10.79
CA ILE A 31 -2.24 6.05 -11.64
C ILE A 31 -1.44 7.25 -11.12
N MET A 32 -1.52 7.55 -9.83
CA MET A 32 -0.85 8.71 -9.23
C MET A 32 0.67 8.63 -9.34
N ILE A 33 1.25 7.44 -9.11
CA ILE A 33 2.68 7.22 -9.30
C ILE A 33 3.05 7.39 -10.76
N ARG A 34 2.27 6.83 -11.67
CA ARG A 34 2.54 6.92 -13.10
C ARG A 34 2.49 8.37 -13.59
N MET A 35 1.44 9.11 -13.24
CA MET A 35 1.32 10.53 -13.57
C MET A 35 2.50 11.34 -13.03
N ALA A 36 2.85 11.16 -11.75
CA ALA A 36 3.98 11.87 -11.14
C ALA A 36 5.32 11.65 -11.86
N ASN A 37 5.50 10.51 -12.56
CA ASN A 37 6.72 10.16 -13.26
C ASN A 37 6.61 10.29 -14.80
N GLU A 38 5.44 10.63 -15.36
CA GLU A 38 5.24 10.78 -16.80
C GLU A 38 5.60 12.20 -17.26
N PRO A 39 6.33 12.38 -18.38
CA PRO A 39 6.82 13.71 -18.80
C PRO A 39 5.76 14.82 -18.91
N LEU A 40 4.54 14.48 -19.32
CA LEU A 40 3.47 15.45 -19.54
C LEU A 40 2.70 15.82 -18.26
N THR A 41 2.79 15.00 -17.21
CA THR A 41 2.10 15.23 -15.92
C THR A 41 3.06 15.18 -14.74
N TYR A 42 4.36 15.39 -15.05
CA TYR A 42 5.46 15.22 -14.13
C TYR A 42 5.27 16.10 -12.90
N ASP A 43 5.37 15.48 -11.74
CA ASP A 43 5.23 16.14 -10.45
C ASP A 43 6.55 15.97 -9.70
N SER A 44 7.35 17.02 -9.63
CA SER A 44 8.68 16.98 -9.00
C SER A 44 8.63 16.59 -7.52
N ASP A 45 7.54 16.88 -6.83
CA ASP A 45 7.40 16.64 -5.40
C ASP A 45 7.08 15.17 -5.11
N ARG A 46 6.52 14.45 -6.10
CA ARG A 46 6.07 13.05 -5.99
C ARG A 46 6.86 12.08 -6.87
N ALA A 47 7.56 12.56 -7.89
CA ALA A 47 8.39 11.76 -8.77
C ALA A 47 9.44 10.96 -7.98
N GLY A 48 9.64 9.69 -8.36
CA GLY A 48 10.57 8.79 -7.69
C GLY A 48 10.22 8.39 -6.24
N ARG A 49 9.17 8.97 -5.63
CA ARG A 49 8.74 8.64 -4.28
C ARG A 49 7.80 7.44 -4.27
N MET A 50 7.76 6.76 -3.14
CA MET A 50 6.67 5.83 -2.84
C MET A 50 5.43 6.62 -2.45
N LEU A 51 4.27 6.22 -2.97
CA LEU A 51 2.99 6.81 -2.59
C LEU A 51 2.17 5.78 -1.84
N GLY A 52 1.68 6.16 -0.66
CA GLY A 52 0.86 5.30 0.19
C GLY A 52 -0.61 5.72 0.28
N THR A 53 -1.44 4.79 0.73
CA THR A 53 -2.81 5.01 1.22
C THR A 53 -3.12 4.04 2.36
N VAL A 54 -4.03 4.44 3.25
CA VAL A 54 -4.48 3.64 4.39
C VAL A 54 -5.84 3.03 4.05
N LEU A 55 -6.02 1.73 4.30
CA LEU A 55 -7.30 1.04 4.19
C LEU A 55 -7.92 0.90 5.58
N ARG A 56 -9.21 1.22 5.71
CA ARG A 56 -9.96 1.12 6.96
C ARG A 56 -11.23 0.33 6.77
N GLU A 57 -11.57 -0.41 7.81
CA GLU A 57 -12.88 -1.03 7.93
C GLU A 57 -13.87 -0.03 8.53
N LYS A 58 -15.05 0.05 7.94
CA LYS A 58 -16.17 0.85 8.43
C LYS A 58 -17.00 0.04 9.43
N PRO A 59 -17.80 0.70 10.27
CA PRO A 59 -18.70 0.01 11.20
C PRO A 59 -19.70 -0.95 10.54
N ASP A 60 -19.99 -0.77 9.25
CA ASP A 60 -20.88 -1.64 8.46
C ASP A 60 -20.17 -2.86 7.83
N GLY A 61 -18.88 -3.07 8.13
CA GLY A 61 -18.05 -4.15 7.57
C GLY A 61 -17.59 -3.91 6.13
N THR A 62 -17.80 -2.72 5.58
CA THR A 62 -17.22 -2.31 4.28
C THR A 62 -15.84 -1.70 4.48
N PHE A 63 -15.08 -1.55 3.38
CA PHE A 63 -13.73 -1.00 3.43
C PHE A 63 -13.62 0.27 2.58
N GLU A 64 -12.89 1.25 3.07
CA GLU A 64 -12.50 2.43 2.31
C GLU A 64 -10.98 2.62 2.31
N TYR A 65 -10.49 3.41 1.35
CA TYR A 65 -9.09 3.83 1.31
C TYR A 65 -8.99 5.35 1.43
N GLY A 66 -7.98 5.81 2.16
CA GLY A 66 -7.70 7.22 2.40
C GLY A 66 -7.02 7.90 1.22
N ARG A 67 -6.55 9.13 1.45
CA ARG A 67 -5.89 9.93 0.41
C ARG A 67 -4.59 9.27 -0.04
N VAL A 68 -4.46 9.10 -1.35
CA VAL A 68 -3.20 8.67 -1.99
C VAL A 68 -2.15 9.77 -1.90
N SER A 69 -0.87 9.38 -1.82
CA SER A 69 0.28 10.26 -1.52
C SER A 69 0.43 10.60 -0.04
N THR A 70 -0.16 9.78 0.81
CA THR A 70 0.07 9.82 2.24
C THR A 70 1.49 9.34 2.58
N ASP A 71 2.09 9.94 3.61
CA ASP A 71 3.42 9.58 4.12
C ASP A 71 3.40 8.38 5.08
N VAL A 72 2.91 7.25 4.57
CA VAL A 72 2.68 6.03 5.36
C VAL A 72 3.95 5.43 5.95
N LEU A 73 5.11 5.69 5.34
CA LEU A 73 6.41 5.17 5.81
C LEU A 73 6.81 5.73 7.18
N TYR A 74 6.31 6.92 7.54
CA TYR A 74 6.54 7.51 8.86
C TYR A 74 5.35 7.29 9.81
N GLY A 75 4.40 6.43 9.44
CA GLY A 75 3.20 6.17 10.24
C GLY A 75 2.22 7.34 10.25
N LYS A 76 2.23 8.19 9.21
CA LYS A 76 1.37 9.37 9.13
C LYS A 76 0.42 9.28 7.95
N GLU A 77 -0.84 9.64 8.17
CA GLU A 77 -1.85 9.84 7.13
C GLU A 77 -2.02 11.31 6.74
N VAL A 78 -2.20 11.60 5.45
CA VAL A 78 -2.67 12.93 5.01
C VAL A 78 -4.19 12.92 4.91
N ILE A 79 -4.88 13.69 5.76
CA ILE A 79 -6.32 13.95 5.62
C ILE A 79 -6.52 15.27 4.86
N ALA A 80 -7.58 15.34 4.06
CA ALA A 80 -8.01 16.61 3.48
C ALA A 80 -8.43 17.60 4.57
N ASN A 81 -7.83 18.80 4.56
CA ASN A 81 -8.21 19.93 5.40
C ASN A 81 -8.34 21.17 4.51
N GLY A 82 -9.54 21.35 3.91
CA GLY A 82 -9.77 22.37 2.89
C GLY A 82 -8.88 22.15 1.66
N PHE A 83 -8.14 23.19 1.25
CA PHE A 83 -7.19 23.14 0.13
C PHE A 83 -5.84 22.51 0.48
N THR A 84 -5.58 22.22 1.77
CA THR A 84 -4.30 21.69 2.27
C THR A 84 -4.45 20.26 2.80
N GLY A 85 -3.33 19.59 3.06
CA GLY A 85 -3.29 18.29 3.73
C GLY A 85 -2.79 18.44 5.16
N ALA A 86 -3.55 17.94 6.14
CA ALA A 86 -3.06 17.81 7.51
C ALA A 86 -2.52 16.40 7.73
N HIS A 87 -1.38 16.29 8.41
CA HIS A 87 -0.82 14.99 8.80
C HIS A 87 -1.39 14.56 10.15
N GLN A 88 -1.91 13.34 10.22
CA GLN A 88 -2.27 12.67 11.46
C GLN A 88 -1.49 11.37 11.61
N GLU A 89 -1.41 10.82 12.81
CA GLU A 89 -0.89 9.46 12.99
C GLU A 89 -1.89 8.43 12.47
N ILE A 90 -1.38 7.35 11.87
CA ILE A 90 -2.22 6.23 11.44
C ILE A 90 -2.70 5.50 12.69
N LYS A 91 -4.02 5.41 12.85
CA LYS A 91 -4.71 4.66 13.90
C LYS A 91 -5.80 3.80 13.28
N HIS A 92 -5.98 2.59 13.81
CA HIS A 92 -7.02 1.64 13.40
C HIS A 92 -7.06 1.37 11.90
N ALA A 93 -5.89 1.20 11.28
CA ALA A 93 -5.80 0.80 9.89
C ALA A 93 -6.04 -0.71 9.77
N ALA A 94 -6.91 -1.12 8.84
CA ALA A 94 -7.05 -2.54 8.51
C ALA A 94 -5.86 -3.02 7.67
N ALA A 95 -5.32 -2.14 6.82
CA ALA A 95 -4.11 -2.38 6.05
C ALA A 95 -3.53 -1.07 5.53
N ILE A 96 -2.29 -1.11 5.05
CA ILE A 96 -1.67 -0.01 4.31
C ILE A 96 -1.29 -0.51 2.93
N LEU A 97 -1.46 0.33 1.91
CA LEU A 97 -0.99 0.05 0.55
C LEU A 97 0.07 1.07 0.15
N ILE A 98 1.22 0.58 -0.32
CA ILE A 98 2.36 1.36 -0.80
C ILE A 98 2.61 1.00 -2.26
N GLY A 99 2.60 2.00 -3.14
CA GLY A 99 3.12 1.85 -4.49
C GLY A 99 4.54 2.37 -4.57
N VAL A 100 5.42 1.59 -5.20
CA VAL A 100 6.80 2.01 -5.50
C VAL A 100 6.90 2.62 -6.90
N ALA A 101 7.86 3.51 -7.12
CA ALA A 101 8.12 4.17 -8.41
C ALA A 101 8.38 3.16 -9.55
N PRO A 102 8.18 3.53 -10.83
CA PRO A 102 8.27 2.59 -11.96
C PRO A 102 9.66 1.98 -12.18
N ASP A 103 10.72 2.69 -11.79
CA ASP A 103 12.12 2.25 -11.85
C ASP A 103 12.49 1.30 -10.69
N TRP A 104 11.61 1.16 -9.70
CA TRP A 104 11.83 0.34 -8.53
C TRP A 104 11.75 -1.15 -8.87
N ARG A 105 12.90 -1.82 -8.88
CA ARG A 105 13.00 -3.27 -9.13
C ARG A 105 12.50 -4.06 -7.92
N GLY A 106 11.77 -5.17 -8.14
CA GLY A 106 11.29 -6.05 -7.06
C GLY A 106 12.40 -6.55 -6.09
N GLY A 107 13.65 -6.67 -6.56
CA GLY A 107 14.78 -6.97 -5.67
C GLY A 107 15.09 -5.87 -4.64
N ARG A 108 14.79 -4.60 -4.95
CA ARG A 108 14.89 -3.49 -3.99
C ARG A 108 13.76 -3.54 -2.97
N VAL A 109 12.57 -4.00 -3.38
CA VAL A 109 11.42 -4.22 -2.46
C VAL A 109 11.80 -5.27 -1.40
N ARG A 110 12.43 -6.38 -1.82
CA ARG A 110 12.94 -7.41 -0.89
C ARG A 110 14.08 -6.90 0.01
N ARG A 111 14.94 -6.01 -0.48
CA ARG A 111 15.96 -5.36 0.38
C ARG A 111 15.37 -4.43 1.43
N ALA A 112 14.16 -3.91 1.19
CA ALA A 112 13.43 -3.06 2.12
C ALA A 112 12.50 -3.86 3.06
N GLU A 113 12.59 -5.19 3.05
CA GLU A 113 11.79 -6.10 3.89
C GLU A 113 11.79 -5.68 5.37
N GLN A 114 12.97 -5.49 5.96
CA GLN A 114 13.08 -5.05 7.37
C GLN A 114 12.36 -3.73 7.65
N THR A 115 12.34 -2.81 6.69
CA THR A 115 11.66 -1.51 6.85
C THR A 115 10.15 -1.70 6.93
N TYR A 116 9.59 -2.55 6.05
CA TYR A 116 8.15 -2.75 5.98
C TYR A 116 7.62 -3.66 7.07
N THR A 117 8.37 -4.68 7.46
CA THR A 117 8.05 -5.56 8.61
C THR A 117 8.01 -4.73 9.90
N ARG A 118 9.04 -3.92 10.19
CA ARG A 118 9.02 -3.01 11.36
C ARG A 118 7.89 -1.98 11.32
N LEU A 119 7.50 -1.53 10.12
CA LEU A 119 6.38 -0.62 9.96
C LEU A 119 5.05 -1.33 10.26
N ALA A 120 4.90 -2.59 9.83
CA ALA A 120 3.75 -3.43 10.14
C ALA A 120 3.63 -3.64 11.65
N GLU A 121 4.72 -4.07 12.30
CA GLU A 121 4.81 -4.23 13.78
C GLU A 121 4.42 -2.92 14.51
N LYS A 122 4.96 -1.78 14.08
CA LYS A 122 4.70 -0.49 14.74
C LYS A 122 3.24 -0.04 14.61
N LEU A 123 2.61 -0.34 13.48
CA LEU A 123 1.27 0.12 13.14
C LEU A 123 0.20 -0.94 13.41
N ASP A 124 0.58 -2.13 13.86
CA ASP A 124 -0.31 -3.24 14.16
C ASP A 124 -1.25 -3.54 12.97
N CYS A 125 -0.69 -3.55 11.76
CA CYS A 125 -1.45 -3.84 10.54
C CYS A 125 -0.56 -4.27 9.36
N PRO A 126 -1.11 -5.07 8.41
CA PRO A 126 -0.35 -5.54 7.25
C PRO A 126 -0.07 -4.42 6.23
N ILE A 127 1.14 -4.44 5.66
CA ILE A 127 1.60 -3.50 4.64
C ILE A 127 1.67 -4.21 3.27
N PHE A 128 0.80 -3.79 2.37
CA PHE A 128 0.78 -4.22 0.97
C PHE A 128 1.68 -3.33 0.14
N ILE A 129 2.57 -3.91 -0.65
CA ILE A 129 3.51 -3.19 -1.51
C ILE A 129 3.29 -3.61 -2.96
N MET A 130 3.11 -2.66 -3.85
CA MET A 130 2.88 -2.91 -5.29
C MET A 130 3.90 -2.17 -6.16
N GLY A 131 4.29 -2.80 -7.26
CA GLY A 131 4.99 -2.09 -8.33
C GLY A 131 4.03 -1.26 -9.17
N SER A 132 4.50 -0.12 -9.67
CA SER A 132 3.71 0.76 -10.56
C SER A 132 4.07 0.63 -12.05
N GLY A 133 5.15 -0.07 -12.39
CA GLY A 133 5.52 -0.35 -13.78
C GLY A 133 4.53 -1.30 -14.48
N SER A 134 4.45 -1.21 -15.81
CA SER A 134 3.53 -2.00 -16.66
C SER A 134 3.63 -3.52 -16.48
N GLY A 135 4.79 -4.04 -16.06
CA GLY A 135 4.99 -5.46 -15.69
C GLY A 135 4.86 -5.77 -14.19
N ALA A 136 4.85 -4.74 -13.33
CA ALA A 136 4.94 -4.88 -11.87
C ALA A 136 3.61 -4.64 -11.15
N ILE A 137 2.61 -4.04 -11.81
CA ILE A 137 1.23 -3.92 -11.29
C ILE A 137 0.64 -5.27 -10.93
N ARG A 138 1.06 -6.36 -11.59
CA ARG A 138 0.59 -7.73 -11.29
C ARG A 138 1.17 -8.31 -10.00
N LYS A 139 2.29 -7.77 -9.50
CA LYS A 139 2.96 -8.25 -8.30
C LYS A 139 2.54 -7.41 -7.10
N LEU A 140 2.18 -8.11 -6.04
CA LEU A 140 1.82 -7.53 -4.75
C LEU A 140 2.65 -8.29 -3.72
N TRP A 141 3.32 -7.57 -2.83
CA TRP A 141 3.98 -8.14 -1.66
C TRP A 141 3.21 -7.74 -0.42
N VAL A 142 3.23 -8.58 0.60
CA VAL A 142 2.61 -8.30 1.89
C VAL A 142 3.68 -8.47 2.94
N ALA A 143 3.95 -7.41 3.69
CA ALA A 143 4.69 -7.46 4.93
C ALA A 143 3.69 -7.52 6.09
N ASP A 144 3.94 -8.45 7.00
CA ASP A 144 3.28 -8.61 8.29
C ASP A 144 4.36 -8.54 9.40
N GLU A 145 3.97 -8.62 10.67
CA GLU A 145 4.85 -8.47 11.84
C GLU A 145 6.17 -9.25 11.73
N ASP A 146 6.14 -10.48 11.21
CA ASP A 146 7.33 -11.36 11.20
C ASP A 146 7.91 -11.62 9.80
N SER A 147 7.22 -11.22 8.72
CA SER A 147 7.58 -11.73 7.38
C SER A 147 7.12 -10.85 6.24
N MET A 148 7.79 -11.00 5.09
CA MET A 148 7.35 -10.41 3.83
C MET A 148 7.27 -11.46 2.72
N VAL A 149 6.10 -11.59 2.10
CA VAL A 149 5.84 -12.62 1.06
C VAL A 149 5.21 -12.02 -0.20
N GLU A 150 5.46 -12.64 -1.35
CA GLU A 150 4.74 -12.30 -2.58
C GLU A 150 3.30 -12.85 -2.49
N PHE A 151 2.33 -11.94 -2.62
CA PHE A 151 0.92 -12.25 -2.64
C PHE A 151 0.50 -12.75 -4.02
N LEU A 152 0.24 -14.04 -4.11
CA LEU A 152 -0.25 -14.69 -5.31
C LEU A 152 -1.78 -14.74 -5.28
N TRP A 153 -2.40 -13.98 -6.18
CA TRP A 153 -3.81 -14.12 -6.46
C TRP A 153 -4.07 -15.52 -7.04
N LYS A 154 -4.82 -16.37 -6.35
CA LYS A 154 -5.45 -17.53 -7.00
C LYS A 154 -6.47 -16.97 -8.00
N LYS A 155 -6.30 -17.30 -9.28
CA LYS A 155 -7.26 -17.00 -10.34
C LYS A 155 -8.61 -17.65 -10.06
#